data_AF-A0A1D8UTR0-F1
#
_entry.id   AF-A0A1D8UTR0-F1
#
_cell.length_a   1.000
_cell.length_b   1.000
_cell.length_c   1.000
_cell.angle_alpha   90.00
_cell.angle_beta   90.00
_cell.angle_gamma   90.00
#
_symmetry.space_group_name_H-M   'P 1'
#
loop_
_entity.id
_entity.type
_entity.pdbx_description
1 polymer ?
#
loop_
_entity_poly.entity_id
_entity_poly.type
_entity_poly.pdbx_seq_one_letter_code
_entity_poly.pdbx_strand_id
1 'polypeptide(L)'
;MVVMIRHFFLLLALAGVATPGLAQAGEFTVTDDRAPSEISEVSRLYIDGNLAAIFKLDENVATLTKRIQTPMGRLNHDYALCGEITIVNAEGKRETHQVSSEGTLHHPDGHALEALGAEDFTDFFLRDPEDPSIAQHRVGRAGICAAPIT
;
A
#
# COMPACT_ATOMS: atom_id res chain seq x y z
N MET A 1 -49.92 50.65 -31.63
CA MET A 1 -48.49 50.76 -31.21
C MET A 1 -48.44 50.75 -29.70
N VAL A 2 -47.99 49.65 -29.08
CA VAL A 2 -46.95 49.58 -28.03
C VAL A 2 -46.55 48.09 -27.97
N VAL A 3 -45.24 47.86 -27.96
CA VAL A 3 -44.54 46.60 -28.18
C VAL A 3 -44.47 45.77 -26.89
N MET A 4 -44.62 44.45 -27.06
CA MET A 4 -43.98 43.32 -26.38
C MET A 4 -43.05 43.63 -25.19
N ILE A 5 -43.16 42.84 -24.10
CA ILE A 5 -42.02 42.14 -23.47
C ILE A 5 -42.58 40.89 -22.75
N ARG A 6 -42.41 39.74 -23.40
CA ARG A 6 -42.57 38.41 -22.80
C ARG A 6 -41.39 38.22 -21.85
N HIS A 7 -41.65 38.09 -20.56
CA HIS A 7 -40.60 37.79 -19.56
C HIS A 7 -40.21 36.31 -19.72
N PHE A 8 -39.19 36.06 -20.52
CA PHE A 8 -38.55 34.77 -20.67
C PHE A 8 -37.57 34.63 -19.48
N PHE A 9 -37.97 33.88 -18.45
CA PHE A 9 -37.06 33.50 -17.37
C PHE A 9 -36.02 32.51 -17.94
N LEU A 10 -34.82 33.01 -18.21
CA LEU A 10 -33.68 32.21 -18.63
C LEU A 10 -33.07 31.55 -17.37
N LEU A 11 -33.39 30.28 -17.13
CA LEU A 11 -32.67 29.45 -16.16
C LEU A 11 -31.27 29.15 -16.71
N LEU A 12 -30.26 29.91 -16.26
CA LEU A 12 -28.86 29.55 -16.45
C LEU A 12 -28.54 28.37 -15.52
N ALA A 13 -28.68 27.14 -16.02
CA ALA A 13 -28.09 25.98 -15.38
C ALA A 13 -26.57 26.03 -15.63
N LEU A 14 -25.80 26.55 -14.66
CA LEU A 14 -24.36 26.31 -14.61
C LEU A 14 -24.14 24.83 -14.32
N ALA A 15 -24.05 24.02 -15.36
CA ALA A 15 -23.41 22.72 -15.29
C ALA A 15 -21.92 22.96 -15.03
N GLY A 16 -21.54 22.99 -13.75
CA GLY A 16 -20.15 22.94 -13.34
C GLY A 16 -19.56 21.64 -13.85
N VAL A 17 -18.78 21.72 -14.92
CA VAL A 17 -17.96 20.60 -15.39
C VAL A 17 -16.90 20.41 -14.30
N ALA A 18 -17.15 19.46 -13.39
CA ALA A 18 -16.12 18.98 -12.49
C ALA A 18 -15.06 18.31 -13.36
N THR A 19 -14.04 19.06 -13.77
CA THR A 19 -12.84 18.48 -14.36
C THR A 19 -12.26 17.55 -13.30
N PRO A 20 -12.16 16.23 -13.55
CA PRO A 20 -11.45 15.37 -12.64
C PRO A 20 -10.01 15.90 -12.57
N GLY A 21 -9.64 16.46 -11.42
CA GLY A 21 -8.26 16.81 -11.16
C GLY A 21 -7.46 15.54 -11.30
N LEU A 22 -6.52 15.49 -12.25
CA LEU A 22 -5.56 14.40 -12.31
C LEU A 22 -4.85 14.38 -10.96
N ALA A 23 -5.03 13.29 -10.20
CA ALA A 23 -4.26 13.05 -9.00
C ALA A 23 -2.78 13.16 -9.38
N GLN A 24 -2.11 14.16 -8.80
CA GLN A 24 -0.68 14.38 -8.98
C GLN A 24 0.06 13.20 -8.34
N ALA A 25 1.29 12.92 -8.80
CA ALA A 25 2.14 11.96 -8.10
C ALA A 25 2.37 12.48 -6.67
N GLY A 26 2.03 11.66 -5.69
CA GLY A 26 2.32 11.91 -4.28
C GLY A 26 3.27 10.85 -3.75
N GLU A 27 3.35 10.78 -2.42
CA GLU A 27 4.21 9.82 -1.75
C GLU A 27 3.74 9.52 -0.35
N PHE A 28 4.10 8.33 0.13
CA PHE A 28 3.89 7.87 1.49
C PHE A 28 5.14 7.17 1.99
N THR A 29 5.19 6.85 3.28
CA THR A 29 6.29 6.07 3.84
C THR A 29 5.83 4.73 4.35
N VAL A 30 6.67 3.71 4.21
CA VAL A 30 6.48 2.39 4.80
C VAL A 30 7.68 2.07 5.66
N THR A 31 7.44 1.71 6.91
CA THR A 31 8.45 1.18 7.83
C THR A 31 8.26 -0.32 7.98
N ASP A 32 9.36 -1.05 7.96
CA ASP A 32 9.42 -2.49 8.21
C ASP A 32 10.42 -2.76 9.33
N ASP A 33 10.03 -3.62 10.26
CA ASP A 33 10.72 -3.90 11.51
C ASP A 33 10.90 -5.41 11.70
N ARG A 34 12.15 -5.83 11.87
CA ARG A 34 12.50 -7.24 12.09
C ARG A 34 12.06 -7.67 13.48
N ALA A 35 11.27 -8.73 13.58
CA ALA A 35 10.87 -9.28 14.87
C ALA A 35 12.09 -9.89 15.60
N PRO A 36 12.13 -9.89 16.94
CA PRO A 36 13.28 -10.41 17.68
C PRO A 36 13.61 -11.89 17.43
N SER A 37 12.62 -12.71 17.06
CA SER A 37 12.79 -14.12 16.72
C SER A 37 13.29 -14.36 15.29
N GLU A 38 13.27 -13.34 14.45
CA GLU A 38 13.74 -13.42 13.08
C GLU A 38 15.25 -13.24 13.03
N ILE A 39 15.87 -13.94 12.09
CA ILE A 39 17.28 -13.79 11.76
C ILE A 39 17.42 -12.74 10.66
N SER A 40 16.64 -12.90 9.59
CA SER A 40 16.66 -12.02 8.43
C SER A 40 15.32 -12.04 7.71
N GLU A 41 15.01 -10.94 7.06
CA GLU A 41 13.81 -10.76 6.25
C GLU A 41 14.17 -10.03 4.94
N VAL A 42 13.57 -10.50 3.84
CA VAL A 42 13.53 -9.75 2.58
C VAL A 42 12.09 -9.54 2.17
N SER A 43 11.66 -8.28 2.20
CA SER A 43 10.29 -7.88 1.91
C SER A 43 10.21 -7.01 0.67
N ARG A 44 9.20 -7.25 -0.16
CA ARG A 44 8.97 -6.59 -1.45
C ARG A 44 7.58 -6.00 -1.48
N LEU A 45 7.50 -4.69 -1.61
CA LEU A 45 6.25 -3.98 -1.79
C LEU A 45 6.00 -3.72 -3.27
N TYR A 46 4.84 -4.14 -3.74
CA TYR A 46 4.33 -3.85 -5.07
C TYR A 46 3.17 -2.87 -4.97
N ILE A 47 3.14 -1.87 -5.84
CA ILE A 47 2.03 -0.93 -6.00
C ILE A 47 1.55 -1.01 -7.44
N ASP A 48 0.27 -1.31 -7.63
CA ASP A 48 -0.38 -1.51 -8.92
C ASP A 48 0.39 -2.53 -9.80
N GLY A 49 0.92 -3.58 -9.17
CA GLY A 49 1.71 -4.63 -9.82
C GLY A 49 3.17 -4.28 -10.11
N ASN A 50 3.63 -3.06 -9.80
CA ASN A 50 5.02 -2.64 -10.00
C ASN A 50 5.81 -2.72 -8.70
N LEU A 51 7.05 -3.22 -8.74
CA LEU A 51 7.92 -3.24 -7.57
C LEU A 51 8.27 -1.81 -7.15
N ALA A 52 7.80 -1.42 -5.97
CA ALA A 52 7.93 -0.07 -5.43
C ALA A 52 9.04 0.03 -4.39
N ALA A 53 9.25 -1.01 -3.57
CA ALA A 53 10.34 -1.05 -2.60
C ALA A 53 10.80 -2.48 -2.26
N ILE A 54 12.05 -2.56 -1.80
CA ILE A 54 12.62 -3.75 -1.17
C ILE A 54 13.15 -3.34 0.21
N PHE A 55 12.78 -4.12 1.22
CA PHE A 55 13.27 -4.08 2.60
C PHE A 55 14.17 -5.30 2.80
N LYS A 56 15.36 -5.08 3.35
CA LYS A 56 16.31 -6.15 3.70
C LYS A 56 16.73 -5.92 5.14
N LEU A 57 16.23 -6.77 6.02
CA LEU A 57 16.45 -6.65 7.45
C LEU A 57 17.28 -7.84 7.93
N ASP A 58 18.21 -7.57 8.83
CA ASP A 58 19.08 -8.56 9.44
C ASP A 58 19.56 -8.06 10.82
N GLU A 59 20.54 -8.75 11.41
CA GLU A 59 21.13 -8.37 12.70
C GLU A 59 21.77 -6.97 12.73
N ASN A 60 22.17 -6.43 11.57
CA ASN A 60 22.78 -5.10 11.44
C ASN A 60 21.73 -4.03 11.08
N VAL A 61 20.62 -4.44 10.46
CA VAL A 61 19.54 -3.55 10.02
C VAL A 61 18.21 -4.10 10.53
N ALA A 62 17.81 -3.67 11.73
CA ALA A 62 16.57 -4.12 12.34
C ALA A 62 15.32 -3.38 11.82
N THR A 63 15.48 -2.15 11.33
CA THR A 63 14.38 -1.29 10.87
C THR A 63 14.76 -0.61 9.57
N LEU A 64 13.82 -0.53 8.62
CA LEU A 64 13.95 0.29 7.42
C LEU A 64 12.67 1.03 7.09
N THR A 65 12.79 2.34 6.90
CA THR A 65 11.72 3.17 6.31
C THR A 65 12.05 3.50 4.87
N LYS A 66 11.08 3.29 3.96
CA LYS A 66 11.16 3.65 2.54
C LYS A 66 10.08 4.65 2.19
N ARG A 67 10.44 5.61 1.35
CA ARG A 67 9.51 6.55 0.71
C ARG A 67 9.03 5.95 -0.60
N ILE A 68 7.73 5.85 -0.77
CA ILE A 68 7.06 5.19 -1.90
C ILE A 68 6.37 6.25 -2.73
N GLN A 69 6.62 6.27 -4.03
CA GLN A 69 5.93 7.18 -4.96
C GLN A 69 4.62 6.56 -5.41
N THR A 70 3.52 7.32 -5.38
CA THR A 70 2.23 6.86 -5.90
C THR A 70 2.16 7.02 -7.43
N PRO A 71 1.69 6.00 -8.16
CA PRO A 71 1.42 6.13 -9.59
C PRO A 71 0.42 7.25 -9.88
N MET A 72 0.70 8.08 -10.89
CA MET A 72 -0.19 9.18 -11.28
C MET A 72 -1.56 8.68 -11.75
N GLY A 73 -2.59 9.53 -11.56
CA GLY A 73 -3.89 9.35 -12.20
C GLY A 73 -4.89 8.47 -11.44
N ARG A 74 -4.54 7.99 -10.24
CA ARG A 74 -5.46 7.31 -9.32
C ARG A 74 -5.19 7.75 -7.88
N LEU A 75 -6.21 7.64 -7.04
CA LEU A 75 -6.16 7.94 -5.60
C LEU A 75 -6.08 6.68 -4.74
N ASN A 76 -6.63 5.57 -5.25
CA ASN A 76 -6.54 4.27 -4.62
C ASN A 76 -5.61 3.39 -5.44
N HIS A 77 -4.83 2.56 -4.75
CA HIS A 77 -3.85 1.68 -5.36
C HIS A 77 -4.00 0.26 -4.85
N ASP A 78 -3.86 -0.71 -5.74
CA ASP A 78 -3.71 -2.10 -5.30
C ASP A 78 -2.28 -2.28 -4.80
N TYR A 79 -2.09 -3.03 -3.73
CA TYR A 79 -0.76 -3.39 -3.27
C TYR A 79 -0.63 -4.89 -3.01
N ALA A 80 0.60 -5.36 -3.07
CA ALA A 80 0.99 -6.67 -2.57
C ALA A 80 2.29 -6.54 -1.79
N LEU A 81 2.36 -7.23 -0.66
CA LEU A 81 3.54 -7.28 0.18
C LEU A 81 3.99 -8.74 0.27
N CYS A 82 5.21 -9.01 -0.19
CA CYS A 82 5.80 -10.35 -0.22
C CYS A 82 7.00 -10.40 0.72
N GLY A 83 6.99 -11.29 1.70
CA GLY A 83 8.08 -11.50 2.65
C GLY A 83 8.72 -12.88 2.50
N GLU A 84 10.04 -12.94 2.58
CA GLU A 84 10.79 -14.15 2.88
C GLU A 84 11.49 -13.96 4.22
N ILE A 85 11.00 -14.66 5.24
CA ILE A 85 11.41 -14.48 6.63
C ILE A 85 12.14 -15.73 7.09
N THR A 86 13.36 -15.57 7.57
CA THR A 86 14.15 -16.65 8.16
C THR A 86 14.18 -16.49 9.67
N ILE A 87 13.76 -17.52 10.41
CA ILE A 87 13.70 -17.54 11.87
C ILE A 87 14.58 -18.65 12.46
N VAL A 88 14.81 -18.58 13.78
CA VAL A 88 15.20 -19.75 14.58
C VAL A 88 13.95 -20.28 15.28
N ASN A 89 13.61 -21.54 15.04
CA ASN A 89 12.47 -22.20 15.69
C ASN A 89 12.79 -22.59 17.15
N ALA A 90 11.80 -23.14 17.86
CA ALA A 90 11.94 -23.53 19.26
C ALA A 90 13.02 -24.62 19.50
N GLU A 91 13.32 -25.43 18.49
CA GLU A 91 14.37 -26.46 18.52
C GLU A 91 15.76 -25.93 18.16
N GLY A 92 15.91 -24.62 17.92
CA GLY A 92 17.18 -23.99 17.54
C GLY A 92 17.54 -24.17 16.06
N LYS A 93 16.61 -24.65 15.22
CA LYS A 93 16.81 -24.85 13.78
C LYS A 93 16.41 -23.60 12.99
N ARG A 94 17.14 -23.32 11.91
CA ARG A 94 16.77 -22.28 10.95
C ARG A 94 15.65 -22.73 10.04
N GLU A 95 14.63 -21.90 9.89
CA GLU A 95 13.51 -22.10 8.97
C GLU A 95 13.26 -20.84 8.16
N THR A 96 12.85 -21.00 6.90
CA THR A 96 12.50 -19.89 6.01
C THR A 96 11.04 -20.05 5.59
N HIS A 97 10.26 -19.00 5.82
CA HIS A 97 8.84 -18.91 5.54
C HIS A 97 8.60 -17.88 4.43
N GLN A 98 7.69 -18.21 3.52
CA GLN A 98 7.16 -17.23 2.57
C GLN A 98 5.79 -16.78 3.05
N VAL A 99 5.68 -15.49 3.29
CA VAL A 99 4.44 -14.83 3.73
C VAL A 99 4.08 -13.76 2.72
N SER A 100 2.79 -13.53 2.53
CA SER A 100 2.34 -12.44 1.67
C SER A 100 0.89 -12.10 1.96
N SER A 101 0.50 -10.87 1.66
CA SER A 101 -0.89 -10.50 1.43
C SER A 101 -1.02 -9.41 0.38
N GLU A 102 -2.24 -9.21 -0.08
CA GLU A 102 -2.61 -8.16 -1.04
C GLU A 102 -3.76 -7.33 -0.49
N GLY A 103 -3.91 -6.13 -1.02
CA GLY A 103 -4.88 -5.20 -0.50
C GLY A 103 -5.04 -3.94 -1.34
N THR A 104 -5.74 -2.97 -0.75
CA THR A 104 -5.97 -1.67 -1.37
C THR A 104 -5.52 -0.57 -0.40
N LEU A 105 -4.77 0.38 -0.94
CA LEU A 105 -4.44 1.65 -0.31
C LEU A 105 -5.47 2.70 -0.74
N HIS A 106 -6.00 3.46 0.21
CA HIS A 106 -6.98 4.52 0.00
C HIS A 106 -6.35 5.88 0.30
N HIS A 107 -6.05 6.67 -0.74
CA HIS A 107 -5.39 7.99 -0.61
C HIS A 107 -4.14 7.95 0.28
N PRO A 108 -3.14 7.08 -0.01
CA PRO A 108 -2.02 6.88 0.91
C PRO A 108 -1.07 8.09 1.01
N ASP A 109 -1.17 9.07 0.11
CA ASP A 109 -0.26 10.21 0.08
C ASP A 109 -0.22 10.98 1.42
N GLY A 110 0.98 11.17 1.94
CA GLY A 110 1.23 11.85 3.22
C GLY A 110 1.17 10.93 4.45
N HIS A 111 0.76 9.67 4.29
CA HIS A 111 0.63 8.73 5.39
C HIS A 111 1.93 7.98 5.71
N ALA A 112 2.02 7.48 6.94
CA ALA A 112 3.09 6.62 7.43
C ALA A 112 2.52 5.25 7.77
N LEU A 113 2.89 4.25 6.99
CA LEU A 113 2.41 2.89 7.11
C LEU A 113 3.50 1.98 7.69
N GLU A 114 3.07 0.89 8.30
CA GLU A 114 3.90 -0.17 8.85
C GLU A 114 3.63 -1.47 8.09
N ALA A 115 4.70 -2.21 7.78
CA ALA A 115 4.63 -3.60 7.33
C ALA A 115 4.54 -4.50 8.57
N LEU A 116 3.51 -5.34 8.63
CA LEU A 116 3.21 -6.16 9.80
C LEU A 116 3.01 -7.61 9.41
N GLY A 117 3.75 -8.52 10.05
CA GLY A 117 3.53 -9.96 9.99
C GLY A 117 2.52 -10.42 11.05
N ALA A 118 1.62 -11.33 10.67
CA ALA A 118 0.63 -11.93 11.58
C ALA A 118 0.33 -13.40 11.22
N GLU A 119 -0.46 -14.03 12.09
CA GLU A 119 -1.01 -15.38 11.87
C GLU A 119 0.05 -16.44 11.52
N ASP A 120 1.13 -16.54 12.31
CA ASP A 120 2.17 -17.57 12.10
C ASP A 120 2.71 -17.64 10.66
N PHE A 121 3.05 -16.47 10.09
CA PHE A 121 3.57 -16.32 8.73
C PHE A 121 2.56 -16.64 7.62
N THR A 122 1.25 -16.49 7.87
CA THR A 122 0.23 -16.56 6.81
C THR A 122 -0.30 -15.21 6.36
N ASP A 123 -0.01 -14.14 7.10
CA ASP A 123 -0.46 -12.79 6.78
C ASP A 123 0.71 -11.79 6.89
N PHE A 124 0.81 -10.89 5.91
CA PHE A 124 1.82 -9.85 5.87
C PHE A 124 1.30 -8.65 5.09
N PHE A 125 0.93 -7.60 5.82
CA PHE A 125 0.08 -6.52 5.32
C PHE A 125 0.59 -5.14 5.73
N LEU A 126 0.03 -4.11 5.11
CA LEU A 126 0.28 -2.72 5.49
C LEU A 126 -0.80 -2.22 6.43
N ARG A 127 -0.40 -1.39 7.39
CA ARG A 127 -1.33 -0.68 8.29
C ARG A 127 -0.84 0.74 8.52
N ASP A 128 -1.75 1.70 8.53
CA ASP A 128 -1.49 3.00 9.13
C ASP A 128 -1.94 2.97 10.61
N PRO A 129 -1.05 3.29 11.57
CA PRO A 129 -1.39 3.24 13.00
C PRO A 129 -2.34 4.36 13.44
N GLU A 130 -2.39 5.48 12.71
CA GLU A 130 -3.25 6.64 13.00
C GLU A 130 -4.60 6.53 12.28
N ASP A 131 -4.63 5.97 11.06
CA ASP A 131 -5.85 5.78 10.28
C ASP A 131 -5.93 4.38 9.62
N PRO A 132 -6.55 3.39 10.27
CA PRO A 132 -6.64 2.03 9.74
C PRO A 132 -7.47 1.93 8.44
N SER A 133 -8.18 2.98 8.02
CA SER A 133 -8.94 2.96 6.77
C SER A 133 -8.06 3.12 5.52
N ILE A 134 -6.82 3.60 5.69
CA ILE A 134 -5.87 3.86 4.61
C ILE A 134 -5.40 2.57 3.94
N ALA A 135 -5.24 1.49 4.71
CA ALA A 135 -4.77 0.21 4.19
C ALA A 135 -5.72 -0.91 4.59
N GLN A 136 -6.33 -1.52 3.58
CA GLN A 136 -7.11 -2.74 3.74
C GLN A 136 -6.34 -3.89 3.12
N HIS A 137 -6.39 -5.07 3.73
CA HIS A 137 -5.77 -6.28 3.18
C HIS A 137 -6.79 -7.41 3.11
N ARG A 138 -6.48 -8.39 2.28
CA ARG A 138 -7.14 -9.69 2.23
C ARG A 138 -6.12 -10.72 2.64
N VAL A 139 -6.40 -11.44 3.72
CA VAL A 139 -5.56 -12.55 4.19
C VAL A 139 -5.44 -13.58 3.07
N GLY A 140 -4.21 -14.00 2.79
CA GLY A 140 -3.91 -15.06 1.84
C GLY A 140 -2.82 -14.68 0.84
N ARG A 141 -2.41 -15.67 0.03
CA ARG A 141 -1.28 -15.49 -0.88
C ARG A 141 -1.60 -14.51 -2.01
N ALA A 142 -0.81 -13.45 -2.10
CA ALA A 142 -0.87 -12.54 -3.24
C ALA A 142 -0.28 -13.20 -4.49
N GLY A 143 -1.00 -13.17 -5.60
CA GLY A 143 -0.62 -13.92 -6.82
C GLY A 143 0.76 -13.53 -7.37
N ILE A 144 1.14 -12.26 -7.23
CA ILE A 144 2.46 -11.73 -7.66
C ILE A 144 3.63 -12.24 -6.81
N CYS A 145 3.35 -12.70 -5.57
CA CYS A 145 4.36 -13.20 -4.64
C CYS A 145 4.76 -14.66 -4.91
N ALA A 146 4.06 -15.38 -5.80
CA ALA A 146 4.34 -16.78 -6.12
C ALA A 146 5.62 -17.01 -6.95
N ALA A 147 6.25 -15.94 -7.45
CA ALA A 147 7.50 -16.04 -8.20
C ALA A 147 8.69 -16.28 -7.25
N PRO A 148 9.56 -17.28 -7.53
CA PRO A 148 10.79 -17.50 -6.78
C PRO A 148 11.70 -16.26 -6.80
N ILE A 149 12.40 -16.03 -5.70
CA ILE A 149 13.44 -15.00 -5.63
C ILE A 149 14.65 -15.53 -6.44
N THR A 150 14.97 -14.86 -7.55
CA THR A 150 16.17 -15.13 -8.36
C THR A 150 17.28 -14.15 -8.05
#